data_AF-A0A1L9WXT6-F1
#
_entry.id   AF-A0A1L9WXT6-F1
#
_cell.length_a   1.000
_cell.length_b   1.000
_cell.length_c   1.000
_cell.angle_alpha   90.00
_cell.angle_beta   90.00
_cell.angle_gamma   90.00
#
_symmetry.space_group_name_H-M   'P 1'
#
loop_
_entity.id
_entity.type
_entity.pdbx_description
1 polymer ?
#
loop_
_entity_poly.entity_id
_entity_poly.type
_entity_poly.pdbx_seq_one_letter_code
_entity_poly.pdbx_strand_id
1 'polypeptide(L)'
;MEEEIVETPQGVDADEEEDSSDDEAPEAVDNSAQLSKIRMEAKRQERAKQIEEQLKRDKRKQLDDLRKLQAKSANKKREAEDQLSESTETLQGTTTESARRSALPALLPDDILNAAPDARPPTPPAEEMEIVRPKPTKMRFLDKKEKAPKDLQMGDVTIRVLDGDVSRKKSKTALPPKSSKSSQNARQAWLGAARSTAKVNGMRRTAGGSSGFVRK
;
A
#
# COMPACT_ATOMS: atom_id res chain seq x y z
N MET A 1 -77.14 5.42 -26.23
CA MET A 1 -78.03 4.42 -25.64
C MET A 1 -77.13 3.24 -25.34
N GLU A 2 -76.51 3.22 -24.16
CA GLU A 2 -77.12 2.77 -22.88
C GLU A 2 -77.48 1.29 -23.03
N GLU A 3 -76.96 0.36 -22.23
CA GLU A 3 -77.12 0.35 -20.77
C GLU A 3 -75.92 -0.26 -20.02
N GLU A 4 -75.70 0.33 -18.85
CA GLU A 4 -74.96 -0.11 -17.67
C GLU A 4 -75.85 -1.04 -16.83
N ILE A 5 -75.36 -2.22 -16.42
CA ILE A 5 -75.87 -2.93 -15.23
C ILE A 5 -74.69 -3.60 -14.49
N VAL A 6 -74.52 -3.13 -13.26
CA VAL A 6 -73.64 -3.57 -12.17
C VAL A 6 -74.32 -4.69 -11.36
N GLU A 7 -73.53 -5.58 -10.74
CA GLU A 7 -73.76 -6.38 -9.50
C GLU A 7 -73.19 -7.81 -9.66
N THR A 8 -72.27 -8.31 -8.82
CA THR A 8 -72.40 -8.51 -7.37
C THR A 8 -71.02 -8.73 -6.68
N PRO A 9 -70.96 -8.68 -5.32
CA PRO A 9 -69.76 -8.48 -4.50
C PRO A 9 -69.25 -9.77 -3.79
N GLN A 10 -68.22 -9.60 -2.93
CA GLN A 10 -67.56 -10.56 -2.00
C GLN A 10 -66.30 -11.23 -2.58
N GLY A 11 -65.15 -11.31 -1.89
CA GLY A 11 -64.83 -11.05 -0.49
C GLY A 11 -63.51 -10.29 -0.36
N VAL A 12 -63.51 -9.40 0.62
CA VAL A 12 -62.31 -8.74 1.16
C VAL A 12 -61.92 -9.60 2.36
N ASP A 13 -60.91 -10.45 2.19
CA ASP A 13 -60.09 -10.94 3.32
C ASP A 13 -58.97 -9.87 3.43
N ALA A 14 -58.98 -8.88 4.31
CA ALA A 14 -59.18 -8.90 5.77
C ALA A 14 -58.31 -9.98 6.42
N ASP A 15 -57.10 -9.54 6.78
CA ASP A 15 -56.31 -9.95 7.97
C ASP A 15 -54.86 -10.32 7.65
N GLU A 16 -54.04 -9.32 7.36
CA GLU A 16 -52.66 -9.29 7.86
C GLU A 16 -52.51 -8.02 8.71
N GLU A 17 -53.22 -8.02 9.84
CA GLU A 17 -52.92 -7.13 10.96
C GLU A 17 -51.51 -7.46 11.46
N GLU A 18 -50.68 -6.43 11.47
CA GLU A 18 -49.31 -6.40 11.95
C GLU A 18 -49.35 -6.41 13.50
N ASP A 19 -49.71 -7.56 14.10
CA ASP A 19 -49.72 -7.70 15.55
C ASP A 19 -48.31 -8.02 16.06
N SER A 20 -47.56 -6.95 16.35
CA SER A 20 -46.31 -6.96 17.09
C SER A 20 -46.57 -7.29 18.57
N SER A 21 -46.83 -8.58 18.87
CA SER A 21 -46.90 -9.07 20.25
C SER A 21 -45.60 -9.76 20.65
N ASP A 22 -44.83 -9.07 21.49
CA ASP A 22 -43.60 -9.50 22.18
C ASP A 22 -43.94 -10.49 23.32
N ASP A 23 -44.42 -11.68 22.98
CA ASP A 23 -44.59 -12.81 23.92
C ASP A 23 -43.80 -14.03 23.41
N GLU A 24 -42.49 -13.99 23.66
CA GLU A 24 -41.54 -15.07 23.35
C GLU A 24 -41.75 -16.26 24.31
N ALA A 25 -42.84 -17.01 24.10
CA ALA A 25 -42.92 -18.39 24.53
C ALA A 25 -41.83 -19.20 23.79
N PRO A 26 -41.11 -20.14 24.45
CA PRO A 26 -40.04 -20.86 23.78
C PRO A 26 -40.57 -21.58 22.54
N GLU A 27 -40.02 -21.21 21.37
CA GLU A 27 -40.38 -21.78 20.07
C GLU A 27 -40.37 -23.32 20.14
N ALA A 28 -41.50 -23.96 19.83
CA ALA A 28 -41.49 -25.37 19.45
C ALA A 28 -40.68 -25.49 18.16
N VAL A 29 -39.47 -26.05 18.29
CA VAL A 29 -38.45 -26.05 17.24
C VAL A 29 -38.86 -27.01 16.11
N ASP A 30 -39.61 -26.50 15.13
CA ASP A 30 -39.99 -27.28 13.95
C ASP A 30 -38.82 -27.32 12.95
N ASN A 31 -38.18 -28.49 12.81
CA ASN A 31 -36.98 -28.68 12.00
C ASN A 31 -37.15 -28.26 10.52
N SER A 32 -38.38 -28.32 10.00
CA SER A 32 -38.72 -27.93 8.63
C SER A 32 -38.65 -26.40 8.42
N ALA A 33 -39.09 -25.61 9.40
CA ALA A 33 -39.04 -24.15 9.37
C ALA A 33 -37.58 -23.63 9.47
N GLN A 34 -36.72 -24.33 10.20
CA GLN A 34 -35.30 -24.00 10.23
C GLN A 34 -34.62 -24.23 8.87
N LEU A 35 -34.94 -25.33 8.20
CA LEU A 35 -34.38 -25.62 6.86
C LEU A 35 -34.85 -24.61 5.80
N SER A 36 -36.09 -24.11 5.89
CA SER A 36 -36.58 -23.07 4.96
C SER A 36 -35.90 -21.71 5.24
N LYS A 37 -35.75 -21.31 6.51
CA LYS A 37 -34.99 -20.12 6.93
C LYS A 37 -33.55 -20.16 6.39
N ILE A 38 -32.84 -21.29 6.56
CA ILE A 38 -31.47 -21.49 6.05
C ILE A 38 -31.40 -21.37 4.51
N ARG A 39 -32.37 -21.96 3.79
CA ARG A 39 -32.42 -21.87 2.31
C ARG A 39 -32.67 -20.45 1.82
N MET A 40 -33.53 -19.68 2.50
CA MET A 40 -33.80 -18.28 2.15
C MET A 40 -32.57 -17.41 2.40
N GLU A 41 -31.89 -17.62 3.53
CA GLU A 41 -30.67 -16.88 3.86
C GLU A 41 -29.54 -17.20 2.87
N ALA A 42 -29.36 -18.48 2.50
CA ALA A 42 -28.38 -18.88 1.50
C ALA A 42 -28.62 -18.21 0.14
N LYS A 43 -29.87 -18.14 -0.33
CA LYS A 43 -30.23 -17.43 -1.57
C LYS A 43 -29.96 -15.92 -1.48
N ARG A 44 -30.19 -15.30 -0.31
CA ARG A 44 -29.89 -13.88 -0.08
C ARG A 44 -28.39 -13.61 -0.12
N GLN A 45 -27.59 -14.47 0.50
CA GLN A 45 -26.14 -14.37 0.49
C GLN A 45 -25.55 -14.58 -0.91
N GLU A 46 -26.11 -15.50 -1.71
CA GLU A 46 -25.68 -15.70 -3.08
C GLU A 46 -25.92 -14.47 -3.96
N ARG A 47 -27.12 -13.85 -3.86
CA ARG A 47 -27.42 -12.60 -4.57
C ARG A 47 -26.49 -11.46 -4.15
N ALA A 48 -26.18 -11.35 -2.85
CA ALA A 48 -25.26 -10.34 -2.35
C ALA A 48 -23.83 -10.52 -2.93
N LYS A 49 -23.34 -11.77 -3.00
CA LYS A 49 -22.03 -12.09 -3.59
C LYS A 49 -21.97 -11.75 -5.09
N GLN A 50 -23.05 -12.03 -5.84
CA GLN A 50 -23.12 -11.70 -7.26
C GLN A 50 -23.05 -10.18 -7.50
N ILE A 51 -23.75 -9.39 -6.69
CA ILE A 51 -23.69 -7.92 -6.77
C ILE A 51 -22.28 -7.42 -6.43
N GLU A 52 -21.64 -7.97 -5.39
CA GLU A 52 -20.28 -7.59 -5.03
C GLU A 52 -19.26 -7.93 -6.13
N GLU A 53 -19.41 -9.09 -6.79
CA GLU A 53 -18.56 -9.49 -7.91
C GLU A 53 -18.73 -8.56 -9.12
N GLN A 54 -19.96 -8.17 -9.46
CA GLN A 54 -20.24 -7.22 -10.53
C GLN A 54 -19.61 -5.85 -10.24
N LEU A 55 -19.78 -5.33 -9.02
CA LEU A 55 -19.16 -4.07 -8.60
C LEU A 55 -17.62 -4.11 -8.66
N LYS A 56 -17.00 -5.23 -8.26
CA LYS A 56 -15.55 -5.40 -8.38
C LYS A 56 -15.11 -5.42 -9.85
N ARG A 57 -15.86 -6.10 -10.72
CA ARG A 57 -15.58 -6.18 -12.16
C ARG A 57 -15.66 -4.80 -12.81
N ASP A 58 -16.66 -4.00 -12.46
CA ASP A 58 -16.83 -2.67 -13.04
C ASP A 58 -15.79 -1.67 -12.51
N LYS A 59 -15.44 -1.73 -11.22
CA LYS A 59 -14.29 -0.96 -10.68
C LYS A 59 -13.00 -1.27 -11.42
N ARG A 60 -12.74 -2.54 -11.74
CA ARG A 60 -11.56 -2.94 -12.51
C ARG A 60 -11.59 -2.37 -13.93
N LYS A 61 -12.73 -2.45 -14.62
CA LYS A 61 -12.88 -1.85 -15.96
C LYS A 61 -12.62 -0.35 -15.95
N GLN A 62 -13.19 0.38 -14.99
CA GLN A 62 -12.97 1.83 -14.85
C GLN A 62 -11.49 2.18 -14.67
N LEU A 63 -10.77 1.46 -13.81
CA LEU A 63 -9.32 1.67 -13.62
C LEU A 63 -8.52 1.35 -14.88
N ASP A 64 -8.86 0.28 -15.58
CA ASP A 64 -8.20 -0.10 -16.83
C ASP A 64 -8.44 0.95 -17.93
N ASP A 65 -9.65 1.51 -18.02
CA ASP A 65 -9.98 2.55 -19.00
C ASP A 65 -9.31 3.89 -18.67
N LEU A 66 -9.25 4.28 -17.39
CA LEU A 66 -8.46 5.44 -16.95
C LEU A 66 -6.97 5.30 -17.33
N ARG A 67 -6.39 4.11 -17.11
CA ARG A 67 -5.00 3.84 -17.48
C ARG A 67 -4.78 3.90 -18.99
N LYS A 68 -5.72 3.40 -19.79
CA LYS A 68 -5.67 3.51 -21.27
C LYS A 68 -5.73 4.96 -21.72
N LEU A 69 -6.59 5.80 -21.13
CA LEU A 69 -6.68 7.23 -21.44
C LEU A 69 -5.38 7.97 -21.10
N GLN A 70 -4.80 7.68 -19.93
CA GLN A 70 -3.52 8.26 -19.53
C GLN A 70 -2.39 7.89 -20.50
N ALA A 71 -2.29 6.61 -20.90
CA ALA A 71 -1.29 6.16 -21.86
C ALA A 71 -1.42 6.84 -23.23
N LYS A 72 -2.64 7.01 -23.74
CA LYS A 72 -2.90 7.75 -24.99
C LYS A 72 -2.44 9.21 -24.91
N SER A 73 -2.64 9.87 -23.77
CA SER A 73 -2.19 11.26 -23.57
C SER A 73 -0.66 11.41 -23.45
N ALA A 74 0.02 10.41 -22.88
CA ALA A 74 1.47 10.42 -22.71
C ALA A 74 2.23 10.21 -24.03
N ASN A 75 1.71 9.36 -24.92
CA ASN A 75 2.32 9.15 -26.24
C ASN A 75 2.29 10.43 -27.09
N LYS A 76 1.23 11.22 -27.00
CA LYS A 76 1.12 12.50 -27.73
C LYS A 76 2.13 13.57 -27.25
N LYS A 77 2.62 13.49 -26.02
CA LYS A 77 3.64 14.43 -25.50
C LYS A 77 5.06 14.07 -25.89
N ARG A 78 5.37 12.77 -26.02
CA ARG A 78 6.72 12.30 -26.37
C ARG A 78 7.12 12.61 -27.81
N GLU A 79 6.16 12.70 -28.74
CA GLU A 79 6.44 13.11 -30.13
C GLU A 79 6.79 14.60 -30.27
N ALA A 80 6.50 15.44 -29.27
CA ALA A 80 6.73 16.89 -29.33
C ALA A 80 8.06 17.36 -28.68
N GLU A 81 8.66 16.57 -27.79
CA GLU A 81 9.87 16.96 -27.05
C GLU A 81 11.19 16.53 -27.71
N ASP A 82 11.16 15.57 -28.65
CA ASP A 82 12.35 15.04 -29.32
C ASP A 82 12.95 15.98 -30.39
N GLN A 83 12.31 17.12 -30.65
CA GLN A 83 12.79 18.13 -31.61
C GLN A 83 13.60 19.29 -30.99
N LEU A 84 13.78 19.32 -29.66
CA LEU A 84 14.34 20.48 -28.95
C LEU A 84 15.69 20.23 -28.26
N SER A 85 16.32 19.07 -28.45
CA SER A 85 17.49 18.64 -27.65
C SER A 85 18.81 18.59 -28.45
N GLU A 86 19.10 19.61 -29.26
CA GLU A 86 20.37 19.72 -30.00
C GLU A 86 21.00 21.11 -29.83
N SER A 87 21.45 21.50 -28.64
CA SER A 87 22.43 22.61 -28.47
C SER A 87 22.85 22.79 -27.00
N THR A 88 24.13 22.56 -26.69
CA THR A 88 24.92 23.45 -25.80
C THR A 88 26.38 22.99 -25.69
N GLU A 89 27.18 23.58 -26.57
CA GLU A 89 28.64 23.58 -26.61
C GLU A 89 29.21 24.54 -25.55
N THR A 90 30.41 24.24 -25.06
CA THR A 90 31.13 24.85 -23.93
C THR A 90 31.40 26.35 -24.10
N LEU A 91 31.16 27.17 -23.05
CA LEU A 91 31.55 28.59 -23.02
C LEU A 91 32.40 28.96 -21.81
N GLN A 92 33.64 29.34 -22.10
CA GLN A 92 34.63 29.96 -21.22
C GLN A 92 34.21 31.40 -20.86
N GLY A 93 34.47 31.79 -19.61
CA GLY A 93 34.05 33.07 -19.04
C GLY A 93 34.74 34.29 -19.65
N THR A 94 33.94 35.29 -20.03
CA THR A 94 34.38 36.66 -20.27
C THR A 94 33.42 37.63 -19.54
N THR A 95 34.00 38.44 -18.66
CA THR A 95 33.31 39.49 -17.89
C THR A 95 33.21 40.74 -18.74
N THR A 96 32.16 40.87 -19.54
CA THR A 96 31.79 42.15 -20.14
C THR A 96 30.32 42.41 -19.88
N GLU A 97 30.02 43.60 -19.37
CA GLU A 97 28.67 44.11 -19.15
C GLU A 97 27.96 44.24 -20.51
N SER A 98 27.31 43.16 -20.91
CA SER A 98 26.51 43.10 -22.12
C SER A 98 25.13 43.67 -21.81
N ALA A 99 24.74 44.75 -22.50
CA ALA A 99 23.44 45.41 -22.39
C ALA A 99 22.23 44.46 -22.57
N ARG A 100 22.44 43.25 -23.08
CA ARG A 100 21.43 42.18 -23.24
C ARG A 100 21.17 41.38 -21.95
N ARG A 101 21.96 41.55 -20.88
CA ARG A 101 21.73 40.90 -19.57
C ARG A 101 20.62 41.56 -18.74
N SER A 102 20.16 42.75 -19.13
CA SER A 102 19.06 43.48 -18.48
C SER A 102 17.68 42.80 -18.62
N ALA A 103 17.55 41.80 -19.51
CA ALA A 103 16.32 41.02 -19.70
C ALA A 103 16.32 39.68 -18.93
N LEU A 104 17.39 39.36 -18.19
CA LEU A 104 17.42 38.18 -17.32
C LEU A 104 16.84 38.54 -15.95
N PRO A 105 16.03 37.67 -15.33
CA PRO A 105 15.57 37.88 -13.95
C PRO A 105 16.79 38.12 -13.05
N ALA A 106 16.68 39.12 -12.18
CA ALA A 106 17.79 39.70 -11.42
C ALA A 106 18.77 38.63 -10.93
N LEU A 107 19.95 38.58 -11.55
CA LEU A 107 21.08 37.91 -10.93
C LEU A 107 21.28 38.56 -9.56
N LEU A 108 21.60 37.72 -8.58
CA LEU A 108 21.95 38.19 -7.25
C LEU A 108 23.07 39.25 -7.38
N PRO A 109 22.96 40.42 -6.71
CA PRO A 109 23.96 41.47 -6.83
C PRO A 109 25.37 40.95 -6.53
N ASP A 110 26.35 41.46 -7.27
CA ASP A 110 27.76 41.08 -7.14
C ASP A 110 28.28 41.32 -5.71
N ASP A 111 27.72 42.30 -4.98
CA ASP A 111 28.01 42.54 -3.57
C ASP A 111 27.73 41.33 -2.67
N ILE A 112 26.72 40.52 -2.99
CA ILE A 112 26.38 39.31 -2.21
C ILE A 112 27.18 38.11 -2.70
N LEU A 113 27.50 38.04 -4.01
CA LEU A 113 28.38 37.01 -4.56
C LEU A 113 29.80 37.14 -4.01
N ASN A 114 30.28 38.38 -3.82
CA ASN A 114 31.61 38.68 -3.29
C ASN A 114 31.64 38.74 -1.74
N ALA A 115 30.48 38.77 -1.07
CA ALA A 115 30.39 38.71 0.40
C ALA A 115 30.66 37.31 0.97
N ALA A 116 30.81 36.29 0.13
CA ALA A 116 31.28 34.99 0.57
C ALA A 116 32.72 35.12 1.11
N PRO A 117 33.00 34.73 2.36
CA PRO A 117 34.35 34.81 2.90
C PRO A 117 35.29 33.86 2.14
N ASP A 118 36.34 34.39 1.52
CA ASP A 118 37.39 33.62 0.83
C ASP A 118 38.07 32.59 1.76
N ALA A 119 38.08 32.87 3.06
CA ALA A 119 38.63 31.98 4.07
C ALA A 119 37.58 30.96 4.52
N ARG A 120 37.69 29.74 3.98
CA ARG A 120 37.05 28.57 4.57
C ARG A 120 37.49 28.49 6.04
N PRO A 121 36.58 28.48 7.03
CA PRO A 121 36.98 28.25 8.41
C PRO A 121 37.79 26.96 8.48
N PRO A 122 38.80 26.87 9.36
CA PRO A 122 39.65 25.68 9.46
C PRO A 122 38.74 24.48 9.56
N THR A 123 38.91 23.54 8.63
CA THR A 123 38.12 22.30 8.63
C THR A 123 38.22 21.73 10.04
N PRO A 124 37.12 21.65 10.80
CA PRO A 124 37.18 21.04 12.11
C PRO A 124 37.82 19.66 11.95
N PRO A 125 38.66 19.20 12.90
CA PRO A 125 39.23 17.87 12.84
C PRO A 125 38.08 16.91 12.56
N ALA A 126 38.25 16.04 11.56
CA ALA A 126 37.21 15.09 11.21
C ALA A 126 36.78 14.41 12.50
N GLU A 127 35.54 14.64 12.93
CA GLU A 127 34.95 13.81 13.97
C GLU A 127 35.18 12.40 13.47
N GLU A 128 35.94 11.62 14.26
CA GLU A 128 36.15 10.22 14.01
C GLU A 128 34.76 9.60 14.02
N MET A 129 34.11 9.61 12.87
CA MET A 129 33.02 8.71 12.58
C MET A 129 33.68 7.37 12.78
N GLU A 130 33.44 6.78 13.95
CA GLU A 130 33.70 5.38 14.19
C GLU A 130 32.96 4.67 13.06
N ILE A 131 33.69 4.41 11.97
CA ILE A 131 33.25 3.51 10.93
C ILE A 131 33.25 2.20 11.68
N VAL A 132 32.10 1.87 12.26
CA VAL A 132 31.83 0.59 12.90
C VAL A 132 31.95 -0.44 11.80
N ARG A 133 33.19 -0.85 11.54
CA ARG A 133 33.49 -1.93 10.62
C ARG A 133 32.76 -3.14 11.21
N PRO A 134 31.83 -3.76 10.46
CA PRO A 134 31.11 -4.90 10.98
C PRO A 134 32.12 -5.98 11.34
N LYS A 135 32.20 -6.28 12.65
CA LYS A 135 33.14 -7.27 13.17
C LYS A 135 32.98 -8.59 12.40
N PRO A 136 34.07 -9.31 12.12
CA PRO A 136 34.02 -10.55 11.38
C PRO A 136 33.06 -11.54 12.05
N THR A 137 32.15 -12.08 11.24
CA THR A 137 31.07 -13.01 11.62
C THR A 137 31.55 -14.32 12.28
N LYS A 138 32.86 -14.51 12.48
CA LYS A 138 33.42 -15.71 13.11
C LYS A 138 33.21 -15.77 14.63
N MET A 139 32.75 -14.68 15.27
CA MET A 139 32.50 -14.60 16.72
C MET A 139 31.00 -14.66 17.11
N ARG A 140 30.14 -15.26 16.26
CA ARG A 140 28.67 -15.31 16.47
C ARG A 140 28.25 -16.04 17.76
N PHE A 141 29.15 -16.84 18.35
CA PHE A 141 28.91 -17.54 19.61
C PHE A 141 29.22 -16.70 20.86
N LEU A 142 30.09 -15.68 20.72
CA LEU A 142 30.46 -14.77 21.80
C LEU A 142 29.50 -13.58 21.88
N ASP A 143 28.95 -13.15 20.74
CA ASP A 143 27.79 -12.26 20.69
C ASP A 143 26.52 -13.05 21.02
N LYS A 144 26.37 -13.52 22.27
CA LYS A 144 25.08 -14.00 22.78
C LYS A 144 24.13 -12.80 22.85
N LYS A 145 23.59 -12.42 21.69
CA LYS A 145 22.42 -11.56 21.59
C LYS A 145 21.28 -12.37 22.16
N GLU A 146 21.11 -12.31 23.47
CA GLU A 146 19.98 -12.94 24.14
C GLU A 146 18.73 -12.43 23.44
N LYS A 147 17.92 -13.38 22.99
CA LYS A 147 16.70 -13.07 22.26
C LYS A 147 15.78 -12.30 23.21
N ALA A 148 14.92 -11.46 22.65
CA ALA A 148 13.87 -10.82 23.43
C ALA A 148 13.06 -11.90 24.17
N PRO A 149 12.56 -11.59 25.38
CA PRO A 149 11.72 -12.52 26.14
C PRO A 149 10.57 -13.01 25.24
N LYS A 150 10.32 -14.32 25.28
CA LYS A 150 9.20 -14.93 24.56
C LYS A 150 7.93 -14.77 25.38
N ASP A 151 6.80 -14.68 24.69
CA ASP A 151 5.49 -14.76 25.32
C ASP A 151 5.30 -16.15 25.95
N LEU A 152 4.70 -16.20 27.14
CA LEU A 152 4.40 -17.44 27.86
C LEU A 152 2.89 -17.69 27.81
N GLN A 153 2.48 -18.90 27.40
CA GLN A 153 1.07 -19.32 27.44
C GLN A 153 0.77 -20.05 28.75
N MET A 154 -0.24 -19.59 29.47
CA MET A 154 -0.72 -20.17 30.73
C MET A 154 -2.22 -20.47 30.58
N GLY A 155 -2.53 -21.67 30.08
CA GLY A 155 -3.91 -22.06 29.76
C GLY A 155 -4.49 -21.19 28.63
N ASP A 156 -5.59 -20.50 28.92
CA ASP A 156 -6.28 -19.59 27.98
C ASP A 156 -5.58 -18.23 27.84
N VAL A 157 -4.72 -17.85 28.80
CA VAL A 157 -4.11 -16.52 28.83
C VAL A 157 -2.67 -16.57 28.28
N THR A 158 -2.32 -15.59 27.46
CA THR A 158 -0.93 -15.38 27.01
C THR A 158 -0.31 -14.18 27.71
N ILE A 159 0.74 -14.41 28.48
CA ILE A 159 1.49 -13.38 29.22
C ILE A 159 2.62 -12.87 28.32
N ARG A 160 2.56 -11.58 27.98
CA ARG A 160 3.59 -10.88 27.20
C ARG A 160 4.31 -9.86 28.07
N VAL A 161 5.63 -9.77 27.92
CA VAL A 161 6.41 -8.69 28.54
C VAL A 161 6.28 -7.44 27.66
N LEU A 162 5.67 -6.38 28.20
CA LEU A 162 5.56 -5.10 27.52
C LEU A 162 6.96 -4.54 27.22
N ASP A 163 7.12 -3.95 26.03
CA ASP A 163 8.36 -3.28 25.59
C ASP A 163 8.57 -1.95 26.34
N GLY A 164 8.76 -2.04 27.67
CA GLY A 164 9.16 -0.94 28.55
C GLY A 164 10.68 -0.87 28.76
N ASP A 165 11.11 -0.24 29.85
CA ASP A 165 12.54 0.00 30.16
C ASP A 165 13.42 -1.27 30.22
N VAL A 166 12.80 -2.43 30.40
CA VAL A 166 13.42 -3.76 30.44
C VAL A 166 13.69 -4.39 29.07
N SER A 167 13.05 -3.89 28.01
CA SER A 167 13.31 -4.34 26.65
C SER A 167 14.51 -3.59 26.08
N ARG A 168 15.55 -4.34 25.66
CA ARG A 168 16.72 -3.76 24.95
C ARG A 168 16.32 -2.96 23.69
N LYS A 169 15.08 -3.11 23.23
CA LYS A 169 14.49 -2.35 22.12
C LYS A 169 13.27 -1.58 22.63
N LYS A 170 13.47 -0.63 23.56
CA LYS A 170 12.44 0.36 23.91
C LYS A 170 11.82 0.89 22.62
N SER A 171 10.51 0.72 22.45
CA SER A 171 9.77 1.36 21.37
C SER A 171 9.81 2.87 21.63
N LYS A 172 10.81 3.54 21.03
CA LYS A 172 10.98 4.98 21.17
C LYS A 172 9.72 5.66 20.63
N THR A 173 8.94 6.28 21.50
CA THR A 173 7.73 7.06 21.13
C THR A 173 8.08 8.23 20.20
N ALA A 174 9.33 8.69 20.23
CA ALA A 174 9.85 9.72 19.34
C ALA A 174 10.08 9.26 17.89
N LEU A 175 10.13 7.95 17.62
CA LEU A 175 10.35 7.40 16.27
C LEU A 175 9.10 6.68 15.77
N PRO A 176 8.85 6.70 14.44
CA PRO A 176 7.73 5.97 13.88
C PRO A 176 7.91 4.45 14.09
N PRO A 177 6.80 3.69 14.10
CA PRO A 177 6.84 2.24 14.20
C PRO A 177 7.63 1.65 13.03
N LYS A 178 8.28 0.50 13.29
CA LYS A 178 9.04 -0.20 12.25
C LYS A 178 8.09 -0.74 11.18
N SER A 179 8.42 -0.50 9.92
CA SER A 179 7.69 -1.08 8.80
C SER A 179 7.77 -2.62 8.82
N SER A 180 6.66 -3.29 8.54
CA SER A 180 6.60 -4.75 8.53
C SER A 180 7.49 -5.34 7.43
N LYS A 181 8.21 -6.44 7.74
CA LYS A 181 9.04 -7.14 6.75
C LYS A 181 8.20 -7.76 5.63
N SER A 182 6.97 -8.19 5.94
CA SER A 182 6.03 -8.76 4.97
C SER A 182 5.66 -7.73 3.90
N SER A 183 5.25 -6.53 4.29
CA SER A 183 4.86 -5.48 3.33
C SER A 183 6.03 -5.01 2.48
N GLN A 184 7.22 -4.85 3.07
CA GLN A 184 8.43 -4.55 2.31
C GLN A 184 8.75 -5.64 1.28
N ASN A 185 8.70 -6.91 1.68
CA ASN A 185 8.98 -8.04 0.80
C ASN A 185 7.95 -8.15 -0.33
N ALA A 186 6.66 -7.94 -0.05
CA ALA A 186 5.61 -7.95 -1.06
C ALA A 186 5.85 -6.86 -2.12
N ARG A 187 6.14 -5.62 -1.67
CA ARG A 187 6.47 -4.52 -2.58
C ARG A 187 7.72 -4.81 -3.41
N GLN A 188 8.77 -5.34 -2.77
CA GLN A 188 10.00 -5.70 -3.47
C GLN A 188 9.77 -6.83 -4.47
N ALA A 189 8.97 -7.85 -4.12
CA ALA A 189 8.62 -8.94 -5.01
C ALA A 189 7.85 -8.44 -6.24
N TRP A 190 6.91 -7.52 -6.06
CA TRP A 190 6.18 -6.91 -7.18
C TRP A 190 7.09 -6.08 -8.09
N LEU A 191 7.95 -5.22 -7.51
CA LEU A 191 8.90 -4.40 -8.28
C LEU A 191 9.99 -5.24 -8.98
N GLY A 192 10.36 -6.36 -8.38
CA GLY A 192 11.37 -7.30 -8.87
C GLY A 192 10.82 -8.35 -9.83
N ALA A 193 9.52 -8.63 -9.84
CA ALA A 193 8.92 -9.68 -10.67
C ALA A 193 9.09 -9.43 -12.18
N ALA A 194 9.03 -8.18 -12.62
CA ALA A 194 9.24 -7.81 -14.02
C ALA A 194 10.72 -7.75 -14.43
N ARG A 195 11.62 -7.55 -13.46
CA ARG A 195 13.08 -7.42 -13.68
C ARG A 195 13.84 -8.72 -13.43
N SER A 196 13.21 -9.73 -12.84
CA SER A 196 13.89 -10.98 -12.52
C SER A 196 14.14 -11.79 -13.79
N THR A 197 15.38 -11.81 -14.24
CA THR A 197 15.91 -12.75 -15.24
C THR A 197 16.03 -14.17 -14.68
N ALA A 198 15.60 -14.42 -13.44
CA ALA A 198 15.52 -15.75 -12.82
C ALA A 198 14.60 -16.72 -13.60
N LYS A 199 13.74 -16.22 -14.50
CA LYS A 199 12.98 -17.05 -15.45
C LYS A 199 13.76 -17.38 -16.73
N VAL A 200 14.80 -16.61 -17.06
CA VAL A 200 15.58 -16.71 -18.31
C VAL A 200 16.76 -17.67 -18.16
N ASN A 201 17.38 -17.74 -16.98
CA ASN A 201 18.54 -18.63 -16.75
C ASN A 201 18.22 -19.94 -16.02
N GLY A 202 16.97 -20.43 -16.08
CA GLY A 202 16.54 -21.74 -15.52
C GLY A 202 16.70 -21.91 -14.00
N MET A 203 17.41 -21.00 -13.34
CA MET A 203 17.95 -21.11 -12.00
C MET A 203 17.00 -20.40 -11.02
N ARG A 204 16.09 -21.17 -10.42
CA ARG A 204 15.12 -20.64 -9.45
C ARG A 204 15.60 -20.92 -8.04
N ARG A 205 15.51 -19.92 -7.16
CA ARG A 205 15.68 -20.15 -5.71
C ARG A 205 14.53 -21.00 -5.22
N THR A 206 14.82 -22.07 -4.47
CA THR A 206 13.78 -22.87 -3.82
C THR A 206 13.10 -22.00 -2.75
N ALA A 207 11.77 -21.99 -2.76
CA ALA A 207 10.99 -21.34 -1.72
C ALA A 207 10.74 -22.36 -0.59
N GLY A 208 11.18 -22.03 0.64
CA GLY A 208 10.98 -22.86 1.83
C GLY A 208 12.10 -23.86 2.08
N GLY A 209 13.16 -23.45 2.79
CA GLY A 209 14.24 -24.34 3.22
C GLY A 209 15.63 -23.70 3.15
N SER A 210 16.68 -24.53 3.23
CA SER A 210 18.06 -24.08 2.99
C SER A 210 18.14 -23.47 1.60
N SER A 211 18.62 -22.22 1.54
CA SER A 211 18.61 -21.36 0.36
C SER A 211 19.49 -21.93 -0.75
N GLY A 212 18.94 -22.81 -1.59
CA GLY A 212 19.57 -23.34 -2.80
C GLY A 212 18.91 -22.78 -4.06
N PHE A 213 19.64 -22.86 -5.18
CA PHE A 213 19.05 -22.64 -6.50
C PHE A 213 18.93 -23.98 -7.22
N VAL A 214 17.80 -24.21 -7.88
CA VAL A 214 17.54 -25.41 -8.69
C VAL A 214 17.33 -24.99 -10.14
N ARG A 215 17.97 -25.73 -11.06
CA ARG A 215 17.74 -25.64 -12.50
C ARG A 215 16.56 -26.55 -12.84
N LYS A 216 15.55 -26.03 -13.55
CA LYS A 216 14.57 -26.88 -14.22
C LYS A 216 15.09 -27.27 -15.59
#